data_AF-A0A1S1HMS4-F1
#
_entry.id   AF-A0A1S1HMS4-F1
#
_cell.length_a   1.000
_cell.length_b   1.000
_cell.length_c   1.000
_cell.angle_alpha   90.00
_cell.angle_beta   90.00
_cell.angle_gamma   90.00
#
_symmetry.space_group_name_H-M   'P 1'
#
loop_
_entity.id
_entity.type
_entity.pdbx_description
1 polymer ?
#
loop_
_entity_poly.entity_id
_entity_poly.type
_entity_poly.pdbx_seq_one_letter_code
_entity_poly.pdbx_strand_id
1 'polypeptide(L)'
;MKRSIKNLAQFGCALAILIAVPSYAAKYYCNGGYGDATDVGTWDSFFNANSESDAANQAKKKYMGTTPGSYVIVQQCKKVSD
;
A
#
# COMPACT_ATOMS: atom_id res chain seq x y z
N MET A 1 53.21 -14.40 -27.36
CA MET A 1 51.87 -14.63 -27.95
C MET A 1 51.15 -15.65 -27.07
N LYS A 2 50.12 -15.24 -26.32
CA LYS A 2 49.48 -16.05 -25.27
C LYS A 2 48.03 -16.31 -25.66
N ARG A 3 47.64 -17.59 -25.69
CA ARG A 3 46.35 -18.11 -26.17
C ARG A 3 45.19 -17.66 -25.26
N SER A 4 44.10 -17.29 -25.92
CA SER A 4 42.76 -17.09 -25.35
C SER A 4 42.14 -18.44 -24.97
N ILE A 5 41.62 -18.55 -23.74
CA ILE A 5 40.72 -19.63 -23.29
C ILE A 5 39.57 -18.94 -22.57
N LYS A 6 38.38 -19.04 -23.17
CA LYS A 6 37.09 -18.63 -22.58
C LYS A 6 36.57 -19.75 -21.66
N ASN A 7 35.82 -19.34 -20.64
CA ASN A 7 34.92 -20.11 -19.76
C ASN A 7 35.54 -20.93 -18.63
N LEU A 8 35.10 -20.66 -17.39
CA LEU A 8 34.29 -21.54 -16.52
C LEU A 8 34.49 -21.15 -15.04
N ALA A 9 33.46 -20.55 -14.42
CA ALA A 9 33.12 -20.59 -12.99
C ALA A 9 31.87 -19.70 -12.83
N GLN A 10 30.63 -20.18 -12.92
CA GLN A 10 29.93 -21.21 -12.15
C GLN A 10 29.73 -20.84 -10.68
N PHE A 11 28.44 -20.82 -10.27
CA PHE A 11 27.86 -20.69 -8.93
C PHE A 11 27.73 -19.25 -8.36
N GLY A 12 26.58 -18.77 -7.91
CA GLY A 12 25.38 -19.47 -7.48
C GLY A 12 24.10 -18.65 -7.59
N CYS A 13 23.02 -19.36 -7.90
CA CYS A 13 21.65 -18.98 -7.57
C CYS A 13 21.54 -18.69 -6.08
N ALA A 14 21.59 -17.43 -5.68
CA ALA A 14 20.99 -16.97 -4.44
C ALA A 14 19.63 -16.37 -4.79
N LEU A 15 18.67 -17.24 -5.12
CA LEU A 15 17.26 -16.87 -5.12
C LEU A 15 16.90 -16.60 -3.65
N ALA A 16 17.00 -15.34 -3.22
CA ALA A 16 16.59 -14.92 -1.90
C ALA A 16 15.07 -15.17 -1.80
N ILE A 17 14.69 -16.28 -1.17
CA ILE A 17 13.32 -16.55 -0.77
C ILE A 17 13.00 -15.53 0.33
N LEU A 18 12.43 -14.39 -0.07
CA LEU A 18 11.72 -13.50 0.83
C LEU A 18 10.58 -14.32 1.42
N ILE A 19 10.81 -14.85 2.61
CA ILE A 19 9.78 -15.45 3.44
C ILE A 19 8.79 -14.30 3.68
N ALA A 20 7.67 -14.32 2.97
CA ALA A 20 6.55 -13.42 3.20
C ALA A 20 5.98 -13.78 4.56
N VAL A 21 6.64 -13.31 5.63
CA VAL A 21 6.07 -13.33 6.96
C VAL A 21 4.75 -12.58 6.83
N PRO A 22 3.61 -13.19 7.21
CA PRO A 22 2.38 -12.43 7.28
C PRO A 22 2.61 -11.34 8.31
N SER A 23 2.92 -10.12 7.86
CA SER A 23 2.88 -8.96 8.73
C SER A 23 1.46 -8.91 9.23
N TYR A 24 1.25 -9.17 10.51
CA TYR A 24 -0.06 -9.03 11.14
C TYR A 24 -0.45 -7.56 11.01
N ALA A 25 -1.15 -7.24 9.92
CA ALA A 25 -1.62 -5.90 9.65
C ALA A 25 -2.67 -5.58 10.72
N ALA A 26 -2.42 -4.53 11.50
CA ALA A 26 -3.37 -4.11 12.51
C ALA A 26 -4.63 -3.55 11.84
N LYS A 27 -5.76 -3.63 12.54
CA LYS A 27 -7.02 -3.05 12.07
C LYS A 27 -7.06 -1.57 12.44
N TYR A 28 -7.37 -0.71 11.48
CA TYR A 28 -7.55 0.73 11.67
C TYR A 28 -8.95 1.14 11.27
N TYR A 29 -9.61 1.94 12.10
CA TYR A 29 -10.82 2.65 11.73
C TYR A 29 -10.45 4.01 11.15
N CYS A 30 -10.88 4.27 9.93
CA CYS A 30 -10.66 5.55 9.25
C CYS A 30 -11.99 6.18 8.83
N ASN A 31 -12.04 7.50 8.83
CA ASN A 31 -13.16 8.27 8.30
C ASN A 31 -12.71 9.52 7.54
N GLY A 32 -13.64 10.07 6.78
CA GLY A 32 -13.39 11.28 6.01
C GLY A 32 -14.52 11.67 5.07
N GLY A 33 -14.15 12.50 4.09
CA GLY A 33 -15.03 12.93 3.01
C GLY A 33 -14.45 12.59 1.64
N TYR A 34 -15.30 12.51 0.64
CA TYR A 34 -14.93 12.47 -0.77
C TYR A 34 -15.89 13.37 -1.56
N GLY A 35 -15.51 13.69 -2.79
CA GLY A 35 -16.42 14.40 -3.68
C GLY A 35 -15.75 14.83 -4.96
N ASP A 36 -16.53 15.51 -5.80
CA ASP A 36 -16.09 16.23 -6.99
C ASP A 36 -16.92 17.51 -7.15
N ALA A 37 -16.96 18.07 -8.36
CA ALA A 37 -17.71 19.30 -8.66
C ALA A 37 -19.24 19.15 -8.56
N THR A 38 -19.75 17.93 -8.48
CA THR A 38 -21.18 17.61 -8.61
C THR A 38 -21.75 16.85 -7.42
N ASP A 39 -20.92 16.08 -6.71
CA ASP A 39 -21.35 15.28 -5.57
C ASP A 39 -20.32 15.31 -4.44
N VAL A 40 -20.79 15.28 -3.20
CA VAL A 40 -19.96 15.25 -1.99
C VAL A 40 -20.55 14.28 -0.98
N GLY A 41 -19.68 13.50 -0.34
CA GLY A 41 -20.09 12.46 0.60
C GLY A 41 -19.11 12.29 1.76
N THR A 42 -19.59 11.62 2.81
CA THR A 42 -18.78 11.16 3.93
C THR A 42 -18.57 9.65 3.85
N TRP A 43 -17.46 9.18 4.40
CA TRP A 43 -17.14 7.76 4.46
C TRP A 43 -16.49 7.39 5.78
N ASP A 44 -16.69 6.13 6.16
CA ASP A 44 -15.98 5.49 7.24
C ASP A 44 -15.77 3.99 6.93
N SER A 45 -14.61 3.45 7.29
CA SER A 45 -14.26 2.06 6.99
C SER A 45 -13.13 1.55 7.86
N PHE A 46 -13.03 0.23 7.93
CA PHE A 46 -11.89 -0.45 8.54
C PHE A 46 -10.89 -0.90 7.47
N PHE A 47 -9.61 -0.73 7.77
CA PHE A 47 -8.49 -1.14 6.92
C PHE A 47 -7.51 -1.99 7.72
N ASN A 48 -7.03 -3.07 7.11
CA ASN A 48 -5.88 -3.80 7.64
C ASN A 48 -4.62 -3.15 7.08
N ALA A 49 -3.83 -2.51 7.94
CA ALA A 49 -2.69 -1.72 7.53
C ALA A 49 -1.54 -1.87 8.53
N ASN A 50 -0.34 -1.48 8.10
CA ASN A 50 0.84 -1.51 8.96
C ASN A 50 0.99 -0.23 9.80
N SER A 51 0.26 0.83 9.46
CA SER A 51 0.27 2.13 10.16
C SER A 51 -0.99 2.95 9.84
N GLU A 52 -1.22 4.04 10.58
CA GLU A 52 -2.30 5.00 10.27
C GLU A 52 -2.12 5.63 8.89
N SER A 53 -0.88 5.92 8.49
CA SER A 53 -0.59 6.50 7.17
C SER A 53 -0.85 5.50 6.04
N ASP A 54 -0.57 4.21 6.25
CA ASP A 54 -0.88 3.16 5.29
C ASP A 54 -2.41 2.99 5.16
N ALA A 55 -3.13 2.96 6.28
CA ALA A 55 -4.59 2.93 6.29
C ALA A 55 -5.19 4.14 5.55
N ALA A 56 -4.67 5.34 5.78
CA ALA A 56 -5.08 6.56 5.08
C ALA A 56 -4.81 6.49 3.57
N ASN A 57 -3.67 5.93 3.16
CA ASN A 57 -3.35 5.75 1.74
C ASN A 57 -4.26 4.73 1.07
N GLN A 58 -4.59 3.63 1.75
CA GLN A 58 -5.57 2.66 1.27
C GLN A 58 -6.96 3.29 1.14
N ALA A 59 -7.37 4.11 2.12
CA ALA A 59 -8.63 4.83 2.08
C ALA A 59 -8.69 5.81 0.89
N LYS A 60 -7.64 6.61 0.67
CA LYS A 60 -7.56 7.49 -0.51
C LYS A 60 -7.71 6.72 -1.81
N LYS A 61 -7.05 5.57 -1.96
CA LYS A 61 -7.17 4.72 -3.16
C LYS A 61 -8.59 4.16 -3.32
N LYS A 62 -9.25 3.76 -2.24
CA LYS A 62 -10.59 3.17 -2.25
C LYS A 62 -11.67 4.19 -2.61
N TYR A 63 -11.58 5.40 -2.09
CA TYR A 63 -12.63 6.43 -2.21
C TYR A 63 -12.36 7.48 -3.29
N MET A 64 -11.21 7.44 -3.96
CA MET A 64 -10.91 8.37 -5.05
C MET A 64 -11.81 8.09 -6.25
N GLY A 65 -12.66 9.05 -6.58
CA GLY A 65 -13.46 9.02 -7.80
C GLY A 65 -12.59 9.14 -9.07
N THR A 66 -13.14 8.71 -10.21
CA THR A 66 -12.46 8.80 -11.51
C THR A 66 -12.71 10.12 -12.24
N THR A 67 -13.63 10.96 -11.73
CA THR A 67 -13.97 12.24 -12.33
C THR A 67 -12.81 13.23 -12.17
N PRO A 68 -12.47 14.02 -13.20
CA PRO A 68 -11.53 15.11 -13.05
C PRO A 68 -11.97 16.08 -11.94
N GLY A 69 -11.07 16.37 -11.00
CA GLY A 69 -11.38 17.20 -9.83
C GLY A 69 -11.94 16.43 -8.63
N SER A 70 -12.05 15.11 -8.69
CA SER A 70 -12.36 14.31 -7.51
C SER A 70 -11.30 14.47 -6.42
N TYR A 71 -11.74 14.50 -5.17
CA TYR A 71 -10.88 14.60 -4.01
C TYR A 71 -11.31 13.61 -2.91
N VAL A 72 -10.34 13.24 -2.07
CA VAL A 72 -10.58 12.46 -0.85
C VAL A 72 -9.83 13.12 0.29
N ILE A 73 -10.56 13.40 1.37
CA ILE A 73 -9.99 13.91 2.62
C ILE A 73 -10.10 12.81 3.65
N VAL A 74 -8.97 12.38 4.20
CA VAL A 74 -8.92 11.51 5.37
C VAL A 74 -8.88 12.42 6.59
N GLN A 75 -9.91 12.37 7.43
CA GLN A 75 -9.97 13.18 8.65
C GLN A 75 -9.25 12.51 9.81
N GLN A 76 -9.45 11.19 9.95
CA GLN A 76 -8.86 10.43 11.04
C GLN A 76 -8.62 8.99 10.59
N CYS A 77 -7.52 8.40 11.06
CA CYS A 77 -7.32 6.96 11.14
C CYS A 77 -6.84 6.64 12.55
N LYS A 78 -7.46 5.66 13.21
CA LYS A 78 -7.04 5.20 14.54
C LYS A 78 -6.89 3.70 14.54
N LYS A 79 -5.83 3.20 15.18
CA LYS A 79 -5.68 1.77 15.44
C LYS A 79 -6.84 1.31 16.31
N VAL A 80 -7.51 0.23 15.91
CA VAL A 80 -8.49 -0.46 16.74
C VAL A 80 -7.70 -1.34 17.68
N SER A 81 -7.64 -0.95 18.94
CA SER A 81 -7.15 -1.82 20.02
C SER A 81 -8.23 -2.83 20.37
N ASP A 82 -7.81 -4.08 20.55
CA ASP A 82 -8.66 -5.17 21.07
C ASP A 82 -9.12 -4.89 22.50
#